data_AF-D8LWH8-F1
#
_entry.id   AF-D8LWH8-F1
#
_cell.length_a   1.000
_cell.length_b   1.000
_cell.length_c   1.000
_cell.angle_alpha   90.00
_cell.angle_beta   90.00
_cell.angle_gamma   90.00
#
_symmetry.space_group_name_H-M   'P 1'
#
loop_
_entity.id
_entity.type
_entity.pdbx_description
1 polymer ?
#
loop_
_entity_poly.entity_id
_entity_poly.type
_entity_poly.pdbx_seq_one_letter_code
_entity_poly.pdbx_strand_id
1 'polypeptide(L)'
;MPYGFKTTILRESREFTRFGESSQFLAKCPFYSIITMANTLKPYLDCIRTTLRATLVLQNFPSEAVERHNKPEVEYPSSKKSTMKPILICRNDREKCFIEPSINSLRISIKIKQADEMEVVLCRNFARFLMQRSEQFTVLRRKPVSGYDISFLITFSILEDYERN
;
A
#
# COMPACT_ATOMS: atom_id res chain seq x y z
N MET A 1 10.41 -32.78 -13.68
CA MET A 1 11.46 -31.78 -13.36
C MET A 1 11.90 -31.09 -14.64
N PRO A 2 12.31 -29.81 -14.63
CA PRO A 2 11.86 -28.68 -13.82
C PRO A 2 11.34 -27.50 -14.69
N TYR A 3 10.60 -26.61 -14.02
CA TYR A 3 9.99 -25.39 -14.53
C TYR A 3 11.02 -24.26 -14.71
N GLY A 4 10.98 -23.55 -15.84
CA GLY A 4 11.79 -22.36 -16.10
C GLY A 4 11.04 -21.07 -15.79
N PHE A 5 11.44 -20.35 -14.74
CA PHE A 5 11.07 -18.96 -14.51
C PHE A 5 11.95 -18.05 -15.38
N LYS A 6 11.34 -17.31 -16.32
CA LYS A 6 11.99 -16.20 -17.02
C LYS A 6 11.71 -14.89 -16.28
N THR A 7 12.72 -14.36 -15.59
CA THR A 7 12.75 -12.96 -15.14
C THR A 7 13.52 -12.16 -16.18
N THR A 8 12.82 -11.34 -16.98
CA THR A 8 13.45 -10.42 -17.92
C THR A 8 13.68 -9.08 -17.21
N ILE A 9 14.93 -8.80 -16.86
CA ILE A 9 15.43 -7.45 -16.54
C ILE A 9 16.25 -7.00 -17.73
N LEU A 10 15.87 -5.89 -18.37
CA LEU A 10 16.67 -5.14 -19.34
C LEU A 10 16.42 -3.65 -19.04
N ARG A 11 17.43 -2.96 -18.47
CA ARG A 11 18.42 -2.06 -19.14
C ARG A 11 17.80 -0.69 -19.48
N GLU A 12 18.43 0.47 -19.30
CA GLU A 12 19.75 0.88 -18.83
C GLU A 12 19.68 2.42 -18.64
N SER A 13 20.37 2.94 -17.62
CA SER A 13 21.12 4.21 -17.56
C SER A 13 20.78 5.40 -18.46
N ARG A 14 20.68 6.59 -17.84
CA ARG A 14 21.49 7.78 -18.20
C ARG A 14 21.49 8.82 -17.06
N GLU A 15 22.69 9.35 -16.80
CA GLU A 15 23.08 10.27 -15.74
C GLU A 15 22.41 11.64 -15.82
N PHE A 16 22.22 12.30 -14.67
CA PHE A 16 22.52 13.73 -14.56
C PHE A 16 22.99 14.09 -13.14
N THR A 17 24.04 14.89 -13.13
CA THR A 17 25.01 15.17 -12.06
C THR A 17 24.64 16.31 -11.11
N ARG A 18 25.14 16.17 -9.87
CA ARG A 18 25.56 17.20 -8.87
C ARG A 18 24.48 17.97 -8.11
N PHE A 19 24.46 17.79 -6.77
CA PHE A 19 24.95 18.77 -5.79
C PHE A 19 24.91 18.16 -4.36
N GLY A 20 25.99 18.31 -3.58
CA GLY A 20 25.97 18.18 -2.11
C GLY A 20 26.55 16.89 -1.50
N GLU A 21 27.86 16.89 -1.27
CA GLU A 21 28.62 16.09 -0.29
C GLU A 21 27.94 16.13 1.10
N SER A 22 27.97 15.17 2.02
CA SER A 22 28.86 14.03 2.30
C SER A 22 28.24 13.26 3.48
N SER A 23 27.77 12.01 3.30
CA SER A 23 27.47 11.05 4.40
C SER A 23 26.99 9.65 3.97
N GLN A 24 26.62 9.40 2.71
CA GLN A 24 25.89 8.16 2.34
C GLN A 24 26.70 7.13 1.53
N PHE A 25 28.03 7.24 1.52
CA PHE A 25 28.96 6.35 0.80
C PHE A 25 29.07 4.92 1.38
N LEU A 26 28.19 4.51 2.31
CA LEU A 26 28.26 3.22 3.01
C LEU A 26 27.22 2.17 2.56
N ALA A 27 26.59 2.32 1.40
CA ALA A 27 25.59 1.37 0.91
C ALA A 27 26.09 0.36 -0.16
N LYS A 28 27.39 0.36 -0.50
CA LYS A 28 27.95 -0.50 -1.57
C LYS A 28 28.75 -1.72 -1.09
N CYS A 29 28.56 -2.17 0.14
CA CYS A 29 29.20 -3.40 0.63
C CYS A 29 28.23 -4.59 0.50
N PRO A 30 28.49 -5.60 -0.36
CA PRO A 30 27.67 -6.81 -0.44
C PRO A 30 27.70 -7.63 0.86
N PHE A 31 28.61 -7.31 1.79
CA PHE A 31 28.74 -7.95 3.10
C PHE A 31 27.69 -7.51 4.14
N TYR A 32 27.03 -6.34 3.97
CA TYR A 32 25.97 -5.91 4.91
C TYR A 32 24.61 -6.60 4.64
N SER A 33 24.48 -7.25 3.49
CA SER A 33 23.27 -7.97 3.07
C SER A 33 23.09 -9.33 3.75
N ILE A 34 24.15 -9.90 4.35
CA ILE A 34 24.09 -11.28 4.90
C ILE A 34 23.67 -11.28 6.38
N ILE A 35 24.00 -10.23 7.15
CA ILE A 35 23.65 -10.15 8.59
C ILE A 35 22.19 -9.71 8.82
N THR A 36 21.53 -9.13 7.81
CA THR A 36 20.17 -8.55 7.92
C THR A 36 19.03 -9.44 7.42
N MET A 37 19.30 -10.70 7.03
CA MET A 37 18.27 -11.67 6.59
C MET A 37 17.52 -12.35 7.74
N ALA A 38 17.90 -12.11 9.01
CA ALA A 38 17.24 -12.74 10.16
C ALA A 38 15.87 -12.13 10.50
N ASN A 39 15.57 -10.90 10.04
CA ASN A 39 14.29 -10.25 10.33
C ASN A 39 13.75 -9.45 9.13
N THR A 40 13.19 -10.15 8.15
CA THR A 40 12.58 -9.57 6.93
C THR A 40 11.34 -8.71 7.19
N LEU A 41 10.83 -8.67 8.43
CA LEU A 41 9.65 -7.86 8.79
C LEU A 41 9.97 -6.37 8.74
N LYS A 42 11.11 -5.97 9.31
CA LYS A 42 11.48 -4.55 9.39
C LYS A 42 11.60 -3.88 8.01
N PRO A 43 12.36 -4.41 7.03
CA PRO A 43 12.44 -3.81 5.71
C PRO A 43 11.09 -3.81 4.98
N TYR A 44 10.24 -4.82 5.19
CA TYR A 44 8.88 -4.86 4.64
C TYR A 44 8.01 -3.70 5.17
N LEU A 45 7.99 -3.51 6.50
CA LEU A 45 7.23 -2.42 7.12
C LEU A 45 7.79 -1.04 6.77
N ASP A 46 9.12 -0.90 6.68
CA ASP A 46 9.77 0.36 6.30
C ASP A 46 9.46 0.71 4.82
N CYS A 47 9.38 -0.29 3.94
CA CYS A 47 8.94 -0.12 2.55
C CYS A 47 7.47 0.33 2.47
N ILE A 48 6.56 -0.31 3.21
CA ILE A 48 5.14 0.09 3.28
C ILE A 48 5.04 1.53 3.80
N ARG A 49 5.74 1.85 4.89
CA ARG A 49 5.73 3.20 5.49
C ARG A 49 6.18 4.27 4.50
N THR A 50 7.29 4.02 3.80
CA THR A 50 7.84 4.95 2.81
C THR A 50 6.89 5.13 1.63
N THR A 51 6.29 4.02 1.16
CA THR A 51 5.31 4.05 0.08
C THR A 51 4.07 4.85 0.48
N LEU A 52 3.51 4.58 1.66
CA LEU A 52 2.34 5.30 2.16
C LEU A 52 2.62 6.79 2.32
N ARG A 53 3.80 7.19 2.79
CA ARG A 53 4.20 8.60 2.86
C ARG A 53 4.24 9.27 1.49
N ALA A 54 4.68 8.55 0.46
CA ALA A 54 4.71 9.08 -0.90
C ALA A 54 3.31 9.13 -1.54
N THR A 55 2.41 8.21 -1.18
CA THR A 55 1.06 8.13 -1.78
C THR A 55 -0.03 8.89 -1.03
N LEU A 56 0.16 9.23 0.26
CA LEU A 56 -0.81 9.96 1.08
C LEU A 56 -0.88 11.47 0.79
N VAL A 57 -0.39 11.90 -0.36
CA VAL A 57 -0.48 13.30 -0.81
C VAL A 57 -1.80 13.49 -1.57
N LEU A 58 -2.91 13.40 -0.84
CA LEU A 58 -4.26 13.51 -1.39
C LEU A 58 -4.65 14.97 -1.61
N GLN A 59 -5.40 15.23 -2.66
CA GLN A 59 -5.93 16.56 -2.98
C GLN A 59 -7.44 16.49 -3.17
N ASN A 60 -8.12 17.61 -2.89
CA ASN A 60 -9.53 17.71 -3.20
C ASN A 60 -9.74 17.64 -4.71
N PHE A 61 -10.46 16.61 -5.19
CA PHE A 61 -10.75 16.41 -6.59
C PHE A 61 -12.25 16.04 -6.73
N PRO A 62 -13.09 16.92 -7.30
CA PRO A 62 -14.50 16.62 -7.54
C PRO A 62 -14.64 15.56 -8.64
N SER A 63 -15.71 14.77 -8.59
CA SER A 63 -15.96 13.74 -9.61
C SER A 63 -16.27 14.39 -10.95
N GLU A 64 -15.55 13.98 -11.99
CA GLU A 64 -15.80 14.44 -13.37
C GLU A 64 -17.01 13.74 -14.01
N ALA A 65 -17.36 12.55 -13.52
CA ALA A 65 -18.46 11.74 -14.07
C ALA A 65 -19.85 12.22 -13.61
N VAL A 66 -19.94 12.80 -12.41
CA VAL A 66 -21.21 13.28 -11.84
C VAL A 66 -21.01 14.66 -11.23
N GLU A 67 -21.68 15.67 -11.79
CA GLU A 67 -21.60 17.04 -11.29
C GLU A 67 -21.96 17.15 -9.81
N ARG A 68 -21.28 18.06 -9.09
CA ARG A 68 -21.52 18.39 -7.67
C ARG A 68 -21.34 17.24 -6.68
N HIS A 69 -20.72 16.14 -7.08
CA HIS A 69 -20.36 15.06 -6.17
C HIS A 69 -18.84 14.94 -6.00
N ASN A 70 -18.40 14.67 -4.77
CA ASN A 70 -17.03 14.29 -4.46
C ASN A 70 -17.04 12.84 -4.00
N LYS A 71 -16.63 11.93 -4.89
CA LYS A 71 -16.58 10.48 -4.64
C LYS A 71 -15.13 10.03 -4.59
N PRO A 72 -14.81 9.01 -3.78
CA PRO A 72 -13.46 8.43 -3.76
C PRO A 72 -13.15 7.80 -5.12
N GLU A 73 -12.23 8.40 -5.85
CA GLU A 73 -11.87 8.01 -7.21
C GLU A 73 -11.20 6.63 -7.30
N VAL A 74 -10.63 6.12 -6.19
CA VAL A 74 -10.10 4.75 -6.11
C VAL A 74 -11.19 3.67 -6.14
N GLU A 75 -12.41 4.01 -5.72
CA GLU A 75 -13.57 3.10 -5.78
C GLU A 75 -14.41 3.34 -7.03
N TYR A 76 -14.54 4.61 -7.43
CA TYR A 76 -15.34 5.05 -8.57
C TYR A 76 -14.45 5.88 -9.51
N PRO A 77 -13.63 5.23 -10.35
CA PRO A 77 -12.75 5.95 -11.27
C PRO A 77 -13.59 6.69 -12.30
N SER A 78 -13.63 8.02 -12.20
CA SER A 78 -14.34 8.89 -13.15
C SER A 78 -13.55 9.02 -14.45
N SER A 79 -12.22 9.12 -14.35
CA SER A 79 -11.33 9.23 -15.49
C SER A 79 -10.03 8.46 -15.28
N LYS A 80 -9.40 8.04 -16.37
CA LYS A 80 -8.13 7.29 -16.34
C LYS A 80 -6.97 8.06 -15.70
N LYS A 81 -7.07 9.39 -15.67
CA LYS A 81 -6.08 10.28 -15.03
C LYS A 81 -6.18 10.23 -13.50
N SER A 82 -7.34 9.89 -12.97
CA SER A 82 -7.64 9.95 -11.55
C SER A 82 -6.96 8.85 -10.75
N THR A 83 -6.86 7.65 -11.34
CA THR A 83 -6.24 6.47 -10.70
C THR A 83 -4.77 6.34 -11.09
N MET A 84 -3.92 6.11 -10.09
CA MET A 84 -2.49 5.86 -10.28
C MET A 84 -2.20 4.36 -10.41
N LYS A 85 -0.96 4.02 -10.81
CA LYS A 85 -0.55 2.62 -10.90
C LYS A 85 -0.59 1.98 -9.49
N PRO A 86 -1.26 0.83 -9.33
CA PRO A 86 -1.30 0.13 -8.06
C PRO A 86 0.08 -0.47 -7.72
N ILE A 87 0.38 -0.52 -6.43
CA ILE A 87 1.65 -0.98 -5.88
C ILE A 87 1.39 -2.20 -5.02
N LEU A 88 2.10 -3.30 -5.30
CA LEU A 88 2.05 -4.52 -4.51
C LEU A 88 3.39 -4.71 -3.80
N ILE A 89 3.37 -4.77 -2.48
CA ILE A 89 4.54 -5.05 -1.64
C ILE A 89 4.32 -6.40 -0.98
N CYS A 90 5.21 -7.36 -1.23
CA CYS A 90 5.11 -8.71 -0.68
C CYS A 90 6.31 -8.99 0.22
N ARG A 91 6.06 -9.58 1.39
CA ARG A 91 7.11 -10.20 2.21
C ARG A 91 7.26 -11.69 1.90
N ASN A 92 6.13 -12.35 1.66
CA ASN A 92 6.01 -13.74 1.23
C ASN A 92 4.67 -13.91 0.51
N ASP A 93 4.38 -15.09 -0.02
CA ASP A 93 3.13 -15.32 -0.78
C ASP A 93 1.85 -15.18 0.06
N ARG A 94 1.98 -15.30 1.40
CA ARG A 94 0.88 -15.25 2.37
C ARG A 94 0.76 -13.89 3.08
N GLU A 95 1.72 -12.99 2.92
CA GLU A 95 1.82 -11.70 3.60
C GLU A 95 2.20 -10.63 2.58
N LYS A 96 1.20 -9.83 2.22
CA LYS A 96 1.31 -8.82 1.18
C LYS A 96 0.40 -7.63 1.46
N CYS A 97 0.83 -6.47 0.98
CA CYS A 97 0.10 -5.22 1.07
C CYS A 97 -0.11 -4.68 -0.35
N PHE A 98 -1.36 -4.41 -0.69
CA PHE A 98 -1.76 -3.86 -1.97
C PHE A 98 -2.27 -2.45 -1.78
N ILE A 99 -1.62 -1.50 -2.44
CA ILE A 99 -1.85 -0.07 -2.30
C ILE A 99 -2.32 0.45 -3.65
N GLU A 100 -3.50 1.07 -3.66
CA GLU A 100 -4.13 1.63 -4.85
C GLU A 100 -4.29 3.14 -4.62
N PRO A 101 -3.36 3.96 -5.15
CA PRO A 101 -3.45 5.40 -5.02
C PRO A 101 -4.34 6.02 -6.09
N SER A 102 -5.00 7.12 -5.71
CA SER A 102 -5.80 7.99 -6.57
C SER A 102 -5.57 9.45 -6.14
N ILE A 103 -6.05 10.42 -6.93
CA ILE A 103 -5.86 11.85 -6.62
C ILE A 103 -6.47 12.25 -5.26
N ASN A 104 -7.71 11.84 -4.97
CA ASN A 104 -8.45 12.24 -3.74
C ASN A 104 -8.61 11.14 -2.69
N SER A 105 -8.14 9.93 -2.99
CA SER A 105 -8.35 8.75 -2.14
C SER A 105 -7.26 7.72 -2.31
N LEU A 106 -7.06 6.92 -1.27
CA LEU A 106 -6.08 5.84 -1.21
C LEU A 106 -6.75 4.60 -0.63
N ARG A 107 -6.63 3.47 -1.32
CA ARG A 107 -7.07 2.18 -0.80
C ARG A 107 -5.86 1.32 -0.44
N ILE A 108 -5.90 0.72 0.75
CA ILE A 108 -4.84 -0.14 1.26
C ILE A 108 -5.47 -1.47 1.65
N SER A 109 -5.01 -2.57 1.07
CA SER A 109 -5.52 -3.91 1.36
C SER A 109 -4.39 -4.79 1.88
N ILE A 110 -4.61 -5.41 3.03
CA ILE A 110 -3.58 -6.18 3.73
C ILE A 110 -4.00 -7.64 3.80
N LYS A 111 -3.08 -8.51 3.41
CA LYS A 111 -3.15 -9.95 3.64
C LYS A 111 -2.28 -10.27 4.84
N ILE A 112 -2.89 -10.83 5.88
CA ILE A 112 -2.24 -11.15 7.15
C ILE A 112 -1.74 -12.59 7.07
N LYS A 113 -0.51 -12.83 7.56
CA LYS A 113 0.05 -14.17 7.65
C LYS A 113 -0.86 -15.05 8.54
N GLN A 114 -1.27 -16.19 8.01
CA GLN A 114 -2.04 -17.23 8.72
C GLN A 114 -1.22 -18.52 8.64
N ALA A 115 -0.78 -19.04 9.79
CA ALA A 115 0.02 -20.26 9.90
C ALA A 115 -0.87 -21.51 9.83
N ASP A 116 -2.00 -21.49 10.56
CA ASP A 116 -2.87 -22.65 10.77
C ASP A 116 -4.36 -22.29 10.54
N GLU A 117 -5.22 -23.31 10.43
CA GLU A 117 -6.67 -23.14 10.25
C GLU A 117 -7.33 -22.35 11.39
N MET A 118 -6.83 -22.53 12.62
CA MET A 118 -7.27 -21.74 13.77
C MET A 118 -7.01 -20.25 13.56
N GLU A 119 -5.82 -19.87 13.08
CA GLU A 119 -5.50 -18.48 12.79
C GLU A 119 -6.33 -17.91 11.64
N VAL A 120 -6.67 -18.73 10.64
CA VAL A 120 -7.59 -18.34 9.56
C VAL A 120 -8.95 -17.93 10.15
N VAL A 121 -9.52 -18.74 11.05
CA VAL A 121 -10.81 -18.45 11.69
C VAL A 121 -10.71 -17.23 12.59
N LEU A 122 -9.65 -17.12 13.41
CA LEU A 122 -9.41 -15.98 14.30
C LEU A 122 -9.26 -14.68 13.51
N CYS A 123 -8.41 -14.67 12.48
CA CYS A 123 -8.19 -13.51 11.61
C CYS A 123 -9.50 -13.08 10.94
N ARG A 124 -10.27 -14.04 10.39
CA ARG A 124 -11.57 -13.75 9.77
C ARG A 124 -12.56 -13.14 10.76
N ASN A 125 -12.68 -13.70 11.96
CA ASN A 125 -13.62 -13.21 12.97
C ASN A 125 -13.21 -11.83 13.50
N PHE A 126 -11.92 -11.63 13.74
CA PHE A 126 -11.36 -10.35 14.18
C PHE A 126 -11.54 -9.25 13.11
N ALA A 127 -11.21 -9.54 11.85
CA ALA A 127 -11.44 -8.62 10.75
C ALA A 127 -12.93 -8.28 10.60
N ARG A 128 -13.84 -9.26 10.68
CA ARG A 128 -15.29 -9.02 10.66
C ARG A 128 -15.76 -8.13 11.81
N PHE A 129 -15.25 -8.36 13.01
CA PHE A 129 -15.57 -7.55 14.18
C PHE A 129 -15.17 -6.08 14.01
N LEU A 130 -13.99 -5.82 13.43
CA LEU A 130 -13.52 -4.46 13.11
C LEU A 130 -14.37 -3.82 12.01
N MET A 131 -14.66 -4.55 10.93
CA MET A 131 -15.45 -4.03 9.81
C MET A 131 -16.90 -3.69 10.20
N GLN A 132 -17.50 -4.41 11.15
CA GLN A 132 -18.83 -4.08 11.69
C GLN A 132 -18.86 -2.72 12.40
N ARG A 133 -17.70 -2.20 12.82
CA ARG A 133 -17.55 -0.90 13.50
C ARG A 133 -16.96 0.17 12.59
N SER A 134 -16.97 -0.03 11.27
CA SER A 134 -16.41 0.93 10.31
C SER A 134 -17.07 2.32 10.36
N GLU A 135 -18.28 2.44 10.94
CA GLU A 135 -18.93 3.74 11.13
C GLU A 135 -18.21 4.60 12.18
N GLN A 136 -17.64 3.97 13.22
CA GLN A 136 -16.83 4.63 14.24
C GLN A 136 -15.37 4.77 13.77
N PHE A 137 -14.90 3.84 12.94
CA PHE A 137 -13.57 3.83 12.36
C PHE A 137 -13.66 4.10 10.86
N THR A 138 -13.84 5.38 10.51
CA THR A 138 -14.19 5.87 9.16
C THR A 138 -13.23 5.45 8.06
N VAL A 139 -11.97 5.14 8.39
CA VAL A 139 -10.96 4.67 7.42
C VAL A 139 -11.10 3.19 7.06
N LEU A 140 -11.89 2.39 7.78
CA LEU A 140 -12.10 0.97 7.46
C LEU A 140 -13.19 0.78 6.41
N ARG A 141 -12.95 -0.12 5.45
CA ARG A 141 -13.99 -0.57 4.53
C ARG A 141 -14.87 -1.62 5.20
N ARG A 142 -16.18 -1.57 4.95
CA ARG A 142 -17.17 -2.59 5.41
C ARG A 142 -16.91 -3.99 4.84
N LYS A 143 -16.26 -4.06 3.68
CA LYS A 143 -15.91 -5.29 2.97
C LYS A 143 -14.46 -5.17 2.48
N PRO A 144 -13.60 -6.18 2.66
CA PRO A 144 -12.25 -6.14 2.13
C PRO A 144 -12.25 -6.38 0.62
N VAL A 145 -11.14 -6.03 -0.04
CA VAL A 145 -10.90 -6.40 -1.43
C VAL A 145 -10.74 -7.92 -1.54
N SER A 146 -11.18 -8.49 -2.66
CA SER A 146 -11.07 -9.94 -2.90
C SER A 146 -9.62 -10.42 -2.76
N GLY A 147 -9.42 -11.49 -2.00
CA GLY A 147 -8.09 -12.06 -1.74
C GLY A 147 -7.27 -11.36 -0.65
N TYR A 148 -7.85 -10.40 0.08
CA TYR A 148 -7.24 -9.72 1.23
C TYR A 148 -8.13 -9.87 2.47
N ASP A 149 -7.54 -9.75 3.67
CA ASP A 149 -8.26 -9.97 4.93
C ASP A 149 -8.93 -8.69 5.44
N ILE A 150 -8.28 -7.54 5.24
CA ILE A 150 -8.77 -6.22 5.65
C ILE A 150 -8.39 -5.17 4.61
N SER A 151 -9.26 -4.18 4.44
CA SER A 151 -9.01 -3.06 3.55
C SER A 151 -9.40 -1.73 4.20
N PHE A 152 -8.59 -0.73 3.94
CA PHE A 152 -8.75 0.65 4.39
C PHE A 152 -9.02 1.53 3.18
N LEU A 153 -9.86 2.53 3.38
CA LEU A 153 -10.13 3.60 2.41
C LEU A 153 -9.87 4.93 3.12
N ILE A 154 -8.85 5.63 2.67
CA ILE A 154 -8.51 6.97 3.15
C ILE A 154 -8.96 7.94 2.07
N THR A 155 -9.77 8.92 2.44
CA THR A 155 -10.22 9.98 1.54
C THR A 155 -9.65 11.32 2.00
N PHE A 156 -9.58 12.28 1.08
CA PHE A 156 -9.18 13.64 1.38
C PHE A 156 -9.99 14.25 2.54
N SER A 157 -11.32 14.06 2.56
CA SER A 157 -12.17 14.57 3.63
C SER A 157 -11.80 14.02 5.01
N ILE A 158 -11.50 12.72 5.10
CA ILE A 158 -11.05 12.12 6.36
C ILE A 158 -9.73 12.75 6.81
N LEU A 159 -8.79 12.96 5.86
CA LEU A 159 -7.51 13.58 6.18
C LEU A 159 -7.68 15.01 6.73
N GLU A 160 -8.55 15.82 6.11
CA GLU A 160 -8.87 17.16 6.62
C GLU A 160 -9.46 17.12 8.04
N ASP A 161 -10.33 16.16 8.33
CA ASP A 161 -10.93 16.02 9.67
C ASP A 161 -9.88 15.66 10.73
N TYR A 162 -8.81 14.93 10.35
CA TYR A 162 -7.69 14.62 11.25
C TYR A 162 -6.72 15.81 11.44
N GLU A 163 -6.54 16.66 10.43
CA GLU A 163 -5.66 17.84 10.55
C GLU A 163 -6.29 18.99 11.34
N ARG A 164 -7.63 19.07 11.36
CA ARG A 164 -8.38 20.11 12.08
C ARG A 164 -8.51 19.85 13.58
N ASN A 165 -8.20 18.64 14.05
CA ASN A 165 -8.31 18.20 15.45
C ASN A 165 -6.92 17.97 16.06
#